data_AF-A0A7V2L7H3-F1
#
_entry.id   AF-A0A7V2L7H3-F1
#
_cell.length_a   1.000
_cell.length_b   1.000
_cell.length_c   1.000
_cell.angle_alpha   90.00
_cell.angle_beta   90.00
_cell.angle_gamma   90.00
#
_symmetry.space_group_name_H-M   'P 1'
#
loop_
_entity.id
_entity.type
_entity.pdbx_description
1 polymer ?
#
loop_
_entity_poly.entity_id
_entity_poly.type
_entity_poly.pdbx_seq_one_letter_code
_entity_poly.pdbx_strand_id
1 'polypeptide(L)'
;MRLPSLRGEDKQDTHSRWATRWTDQRSPGNMLLILAVMMATCLSSLASTQTAIAGEPERALGAQISRTGWLIVTWGDGKPGSNETSTIITLTDDAGETTPIRLDEALARPYGGILALNRKRVTVKGEWVNVHGMEVSTLQVESLQLDTSGIHLSG
;
A
#
# COMPACT_ATOMS: atom_id res chain seq x y z
N MET A 1 -19.39 53.71 48.20
CA MET A 1 -20.16 53.52 49.45
C MET A 1 -21.27 52.49 49.20
N ARG A 2 -21.05 51.21 49.52
CA ARG A 2 -22.11 50.20 49.67
C ARG A 2 -21.56 48.90 50.27
N LEU A 3 -22.05 48.54 51.44
CA LEU A 3 -22.04 47.26 52.17
C LEU A 3 -22.73 47.55 53.53
N PRO A 4 -23.27 46.57 54.30
CA PRO A 4 -23.28 45.11 54.07
C PRO A 4 -24.66 44.44 54.33
N SER A 5 -24.68 43.08 54.30
CA SER A 5 -25.37 42.21 55.29
C SER A 5 -26.92 42.12 55.26
N LEU A 6 -27.60 40.97 55.48
CA LEU A 6 -27.21 39.61 55.93
C LEU A 6 -28.39 38.62 55.72
N ARG A 7 -28.15 37.30 55.92
CA ARG A 7 -29.13 36.25 56.35
C ARG A 7 -30.20 35.86 55.30
N GLY A 8 -30.67 34.63 55.12
CA GLY A 8 -30.44 33.28 55.70
C GLY A 8 -31.43 32.30 55.00
N GLU A 9 -31.58 30.99 55.23
CA GLU A 9 -30.92 29.95 56.05
C GLU A 9 -31.04 28.61 55.24
N ASP A 10 -30.00 27.78 55.13
CA ASP A 10 -29.82 26.47 55.80
C ASP A 10 -30.86 25.35 55.53
N LYS A 11 -30.40 24.23 54.95
CA LYS A 11 -30.93 22.86 55.22
C LYS A 11 -29.92 21.75 54.86
N GLN A 12 -28.99 21.53 55.79
CA GLN A 12 -28.44 20.26 56.30
C GLN A 12 -28.65 18.92 55.54
N ASP A 13 -27.54 18.17 55.45
CA ASP A 13 -27.32 16.74 55.77
C ASP A 13 -28.30 15.67 55.26
N THR A 14 -27.90 14.49 54.78
CA THR A 14 -26.92 13.53 55.35
C THR A 14 -26.59 12.50 54.25
N HIS A 15 -25.36 12.05 54.01
CA HIS A 15 -24.80 10.76 54.46
C HIS A 15 -23.33 10.73 53.96
N SER A 16 -22.36 11.15 54.77
CA SER A 16 -21.59 10.31 55.70
C SER A 16 -20.88 9.08 55.11
N ARG A 17 -19.55 9.23 54.98
CA ARG A 17 -18.50 8.21 55.20
C ARG A 17 -18.42 7.13 54.10
N TRP A 18 -17.26 6.51 53.82
CA TRP A 18 -16.14 6.18 54.71
C TRP A 18 -14.82 6.14 53.92
N ALA A 19 -13.77 6.76 54.45
CA ALA A 19 -12.40 6.50 54.02
C ALA A 19 -11.83 5.36 54.87
N THR A 20 -11.56 4.20 54.28
CA THR A 20 -10.92 3.06 54.97
C THR A 20 -9.62 2.67 54.29
N ARG A 21 -8.55 3.26 54.82
CA ARG A 21 -7.18 2.73 54.86
C ARG A 21 -7.14 1.19 54.73
N TRP A 22 -6.46 0.69 53.69
CA TRP A 22 -5.65 -0.52 53.79
C TRP A 22 -4.30 -0.29 53.11
N THR A 23 -3.25 -0.53 53.87
CA THR A 23 -1.85 -0.52 53.44
C THR A 23 -1.51 -1.83 52.75
N ASP A 24 -0.59 -1.74 51.79
CA ASP A 24 0.40 -2.76 51.39
C ASP A 24 -0.02 -4.25 51.42
N GLN A 25 -0.07 -4.84 50.24
CA GLN A 25 0.34 -6.24 50.11
C GLN A 25 1.13 -6.46 48.82
N ARG A 26 2.43 -6.14 48.85
CA ARG A 26 3.41 -6.74 47.94
C ARG A 26 3.28 -8.27 47.97
N SER A 27 2.84 -8.87 46.86
CA SER A 27 3.05 -10.30 46.58
C SER A 27 4.15 -10.44 45.53
N PRO A 28 5.42 -10.71 45.92
CA PRO A 28 6.52 -10.91 44.98
C PRO A 28 6.44 -12.33 44.35
N GLY A 29 5.34 -12.61 43.64
CA GLY A 29 5.01 -13.96 43.15
C GLY A 29 4.74 -14.06 41.65
N ASN A 30 4.14 -13.05 41.02
CA ASN A 30 3.62 -13.17 39.65
C ASN A 30 4.39 -12.37 38.57
N MET A 31 5.50 -11.73 38.92
CA MET A 31 6.38 -11.07 37.93
C MET A 31 7.35 -12.06 37.23
N LEU A 32 7.30 -13.35 37.59
CA LEU A 32 8.15 -14.40 37.00
C LEU A 32 7.45 -15.22 35.89
N LEU A 33 6.18 -14.94 35.57
CA LEU A 33 5.37 -15.74 34.64
C LEU A 33 4.99 -15.01 33.33
N ILE A 34 5.51 -13.81 33.10
CA ILE A 34 5.42 -13.11 31.80
C ILE A 34 6.65 -13.42 30.92
N LEU A 35 7.76 -13.83 31.52
CA LEU A 35 9.03 -14.09 30.81
C LEU A 35 9.09 -15.46 30.10
N ALA A 36 8.16 -16.38 30.42
CA ALA A 36 8.16 -17.75 29.88
C ALA A 36 7.33 -17.92 28.58
N VAL A 37 6.44 -16.98 28.25
CA VAL A 37 5.59 -17.06 27.04
C VAL A 37 6.23 -16.35 25.83
N MET A 38 7.15 -15.42 26.06
CA MET A 38 7.95 -14.75 25.03
C MET A 38 9.10 -15.61 24.46
N MET A 39 9.35 -16.81 25.01
CA MET A 39 10.52 -17.65 24.66
C MET A 39 10.13 -18.99 24.00
N ALA A 40 8.92 -19.07 23.43
CA ALA A 40 8.38 -20.30 22.83
C ALA A 40 7.66 -20.09 21.47
N THR A 41 7.83 -18.94 20.81
CA THR A 41 7.53 -18.81 19.38
C THR A 41 8.78 -19.09 18.57
N CYS A 42 8.80 -20.27 17.93
CA CYS A 42 9.90 -20.84 17.15
C CYS A 42 10.66 -19.80 16.30
N LEU A 43 12.00 -19.77 16.32
CA LEU A 43 12.86 -20.77 15.69
C LEU A 43 12.52 -21.10 14.21
N SER A 44 12.11 -20.10 13.44
CA SER A 44 12.06 -20.20 11.97
C SER A 44 12.37 -18.88 11.26
N SER A 45 13.49 -18.25 11.64
CA SER A 45 14.21 -17.28 10.79
C SER A 45 15.69 -17.63 10.76
N LEU A 46 16.01 -18.66 9.96
CA LEU A 46 17.19 -18.57 9.12
C LEU A 46 16.93 -17.42 8.16
N ALA A 47 17.23 -16.20 8.63
CA ALA A 47 17.34 -15.04 7.75
C ALA A 47 18.47 -15.36 6.79
N SER A 48 18.12 -15.83 5.61
CA SER A 48 19.02 -15.86 4.46
C SER A 48 19.40 -14.42 4.19
N THR A 49 20.47 -13.95 4.82
CA THR A 49 21.24 -12.80 4.37
C THR A 49 21.89 -13.20 3.05
N GLN A 50 21.06 -13.28 2.01
CA GLN A 50 21.51 -12.97 0.68
C GLN A 50 21.96 -11.51 0.77
N THR A 51 23.27 -11.36 0.95
CA THR A 51 23.97 -10.18 0.47
C THR A 51 23.72 -10.14 -1.03
N ALA A 52 22.58 -9.55 -1.41
CA ALA A 52 22.36 -9.07 -2.74
C ALA A 52 23.47 -8.03 -2.95
N ILE A 53 24.54 -8.45 -3.60
CA ILE A 53 25.48 -7.54 -4.23
C ILE A 53 24.59 -6.67 -5.10
N ALA A 54 24.53 -5.38 -4.80
CA ALA A 54 23.62 -4.44 -5.43
C ALA A 54 24.07 -4.15 -6.87
N GLY A 55 23.89 -5.13 -7.75
CA GLY A 55 23.38 -4.85 -9.08
C GLY A 55 21.88 -4.68 -8.93
N GLU A 56 21.35 -3.57 -9.46
CA GLU A 56 19.94 -3.56 -9.88
C GLU A 56 19.65 -4.81 -10.72
N PRO A 57 18.45 -5.41 -10.64
CA PRO A 57 18.09 -6.51 -11.51
C PRO A 57 18.09 -5.99 -12.95
N GLU A 58 19.22 -6.17 -13.63
CA GLU A 58 19.42 -5.80 -15.02
C GLU A 58 18.28 -6.43 -15.81
N ARG A 59 17.44 -5.59 -16.42
CA ARG A 59 16.21 -6.00 -17.09
C ARG A 59 16.59 -6.78 -18.35
N ALA A 60 16.88 -8.06 -18.17
CA ALA A 60 17.42 -8.93 -19.18
C ALA A 60 16.50 -8.93 -20.40
N LEU A 61 17.05 -8.49 -21.54
CA LEU A 61 16.29 -8.34 -22.77
C LEU A 61 15.83 -9.71 -23.25
N GLY A 62 14.56 -9.82 -23.65
CA GLY A 62 13.94 -11.10 -24.00
C GLY A 62 13.66 -12.03 -22.81
N ALA A 63 13.85 -11.60 -21.55
CA ALA A 63 13.38 -12.37 -20.41
C ALA A 63 11.87 -12.16 -20.23
N GLN A 64 11.11 -13.25 -20.32
CA GLN A 64 9.66 -13.22 -20.14
C GLN A 64 9.31 -13.00 -18.64
N ILE A 65 8.56 -11.95 -18.36
CA ILE A 65 8.17 -11.51 -17.02
C ILE A 65 6.63 -11.42 -16.93
N SER A 66 6.11 -11.70 -15.72
CA SER A 66 4.72 -11.43 -15.35
C SER A 66 4.72 -10.33 -14.31
N ARG A 67 3.94 -9.25 -14.51
CA ARG A 67 3.81 -8.14 -13.56
C ARG A 67 2.35 -7.75 -13.38
N THR A 68 1.97 -7.43 -12.15
CA THR A 68 0.61 -7.02 -11.77
C THR A 68 0.64 -5.61 -11.21
N GLY A 69 -0.34 -4.78 -11.56
CA GLY A 69 -0.39 -3.39 -11.11
C GLY A 69 -1.58 -2.62 -11.72
N TRP A 70 -1.65 -1.33 -11.45
CA TRP A 70 -2.62 -0.43 -12.08
C TRP A 70 -2.07 0.10 -13.40
N LEU A 71 -2.81 -0.12 -14.49
CA LEU A 71 -2.50 0.45 -15.80
C LEU A 71 -2.92 1.93 -15.81
N ILE A 72 -1.98 2.82 -16.09
CA ILE A 72 -2.21 4.26 -16.17
C ILE A 72 -1.97 4.71 -17.61
N VAL A 73 -2.96 5.39 -18.18
CA VAL A 73 -2.84 6.05 -19.49
C VAL A 73 -2.69 7.56 -19.27
N THR A 74 -1.65 8.13 -19.86
CA THR A 74 -1.36 9.57 -19.88
C THR A 74 -1.16 10.04 -21.31
N TRP A 75 -1.41 11.32 -21.54
CA TRP A 75 -1.19 11.97 -22.84
C TRP A 75 -0.09 13.01 -22.68
N GLY A 76 0.89 12.98 -23.58
CA GLY A 76 1.89 14.01 -23.75
C GLY A 76 1.65 14.77 -25.06
N ASP A 77 1.76 16.08 -25.02
CA ASP A 77 1.87 16.90 -26.23
C ASP A 77 3.22 16.66 -26.90
N GLY A 78 3.24 16.66 -28.23
CA GLY A 78 4.47 16.61 -29.00
C GLY A 78 5.24 17.93 -28.95
N LYS A 79 6.22 18.07 -29.86
CA LYS A 79 7.03 19.29 -29.94
C LYS A 79 6.12 20.51 -30.23
N PRO A 80 6.35 21.69 -29.61
CA PRO A 80 5.55 22.88 -29.89
C PRO A 80 5.41 23.16 -31.40
N GLY A 81 4.17 23.24 -31.87
CA GLY A 81 3.82 23.45 -33.29
C GLY A 81 3.72 22.19 -34.17
N SER A 82 3.96 20.98 -33.65
CA SER A 82 3.87 19.73 -34.42
C SER A 82 2.44 19.18 -34.58
N ASN A 83 1.52 19.54 -33.68
CA ASN A 83 0.20 18.91 -33.50
C ASN A 83 0.26 17.40 -33.17
N GLU A 84 1.44 16.86 -32.85
CA GLU A 84 1.60 15.48 -32.42
C GLU A 84 1.04 15.31 -30.99
N THR A 85 0.47 14.15 -30.71
CA THR A 85 0.10 13.72 -29.35
C THR A 85 0.60 12.30 -29.14
N SER A 86 1.09 12.01 -27.94
CA SER A 86 1.67 10.72 -27.58
C SER A 86 0.91 10.11 -26.41
N THR A 87 0.43 8.89 -26.58
CA THR A 87 -0.15 8.09 -25.49
C THR A 87 0.96 7.36 -24.77
N ILE A 88 1.17 7.68 -23.49
CA ILE A 88 2.16 7.02 -22.62
C ILE A 88 1.39 6.10 -21.67
N ILE A 89 1.71 4.81 -21.74
CA ILE A 89 1.07 3.76 -20.92
C ILE A 89 2.10 3.24 -19.92
N THR A 90 1.73 3.24 -18.65
CA THR A 90 2.55 2.69 -17.57
C THR A 90 1.76 1.70 -16.73
N LEU A 91 2.48 0.84 -16.02
CA LEU A 91 1.96 -0.08 -15.01
C LEU A 91 2.66 0.25 -13.69
N THR A 92 1.90 0.69 -12.69
CA THR A 92 2.42 0.91 -11.33
C THR A 92 2.02 -0.29 -10.45
N ASP A 93 2.98 -0.96 -9.83
CA ASP A 93 2.72 -2.13 -8.97
C ASP A 93 2.43 -1.76 -7.50
N ASP A 94 2.25 -2.77 -6.65
CA ASP A 94 1.95 -2.62 -5.22
C ASP A 94 3.11 -2.00 -4.40
N ALA A 95 4.35 -2.03 -4.92
CA ALA A 95 5.49 -1.33 -4.31
C ALA A 95 5.60 0.13 -4.80
N GLY A 96 4.78 0.53 -5.78
CA GLY A 96 4.83 1.84 -6.42
C GLY A 96 5.84 1.94 -7.56
N GLU A 97 6.49 0.84 -7.98
CA GLU A 97 7.40 0.88 -9.13
C GLU A 97 6.58 1.09 -10.40
N THR A 98 6.88 2.17 -11.13
CA THR A 98 6.22 2.49 -12.40
C THR A 98 7.03 1.96 -13.57
N THR A 99 6.47 0.98 -14.28
CA THR A 99 7.05 0.38 -15.49
C THR A 99 6.39 0.97 -16.74
N PRO A 100 7.14 1.49 -17.73
CA PRO A 100 6.58 1.79 -19.05
C PRO A 100 6.24 0.49 -19.78
N ILE A 101 5.05 0.42 -20.37
CA ILE A 101 4.57 -0.75 -21.10
C ILE A 101 4.20 -0.38 -22.54
N ARG A 102 4.46 -1.28 -23.48
CA ARG A 102 3.92 -1.22 -24.84
C ARG A 102 2.80 -2.24 -24.98
N LEU A 103 1.56 -1.75 -25.04
CA LEU A 103 0.36 -2.56 -25.15
C LEU A 103 -0.22 -2.41 -26.57
N ASP A 104 -0.44 -3.53 -27.26
CA ASP A 104 -1.15 -3.54 -28.53
C ASP A 104 -2.66 -3.37 -28.30
N GLU A 105 -3.32 -2.57 -29.14
CA GLU A 105 -4.77 -2.35 -29.08
C GLU A 105 -5.55 -3.67 -29.22
N ALA A 106 -5.04 -4.66 -29.98
CA ALA A 106 -5.66 -5.96 -30.12
C ALA A 106 -5.81 -6.72 -28.78
N LEU A 107 -4.86 -6.54 -27.84
CA LEU A 107 -4.93 -7.12 -26.50
C LEU A 107 -5.90 -6.36 -25.58
N ALA A 108 -6.14 -5.08 -25.84
CA ALA A 108 -7.03 -4.23 -25.07
C ALA A 108 -8.49 -4.28 -25.54
N ARG A 109 -8.74 -4.54 -26.83
CA ARG A 109 -10.09 -4.62 -27.44
C ARG A 109 -11.11 -5.46 -26.66
N PRO A 110 -10.80 -6.67 -26.14
CA PRO A 110 -11.75 -7.47 -25.35
C PRO A 110 -12.26 -6.77 -24.09
N TYR A 111 -11.52 -5.76 -23.60
CA TYR A 111 -11.83 -5.00 -22.39
C TYR A 111 -12.40 -3.60 -22.68
N GLY A 112 -12.72 -3.30 -23.96
CA GLY A 112 -13.19 -1.98 -24.40
C GLY A 112 -12.10 -1.04 -24.92
N GLY A 113 -10.90 -1.56 -25.21
CA GLY A 113 -9.76 -0.79 -25.73
C GLY A 113 -8.88 -0.17 -24.64
N ILE A 114 -7.74 0.41 -25.03
CA ILE A 114 -6.69 0.86 -24.09
C ILE A 114 -7.23 1.84 -23.03
N LEU A 115 -8.14 2.74 -23.42
CA LEU A 115 -8.71 3.73 -22.49
C LEU A 115 -9.64 3.12 -21.42
N ALA A 116 -10.32 2.02 -21.73
CA ALA A 116 -11.18 1.32 -20.77
C ALA A 116 -10.39 0.60 -19.66
N LEU A 117 -9.11 0.29 -19.94
CA LEU A 117 -8.15 -0.24 -18.98
C LEU A 117 -7.51 0.83 -18.08
N ASN A 118 -7.73 2.13 -18.36
CA ASN A 118 -7.12 3.19 -17.55
C ASN A 118 -7.59 3.12 -16.09
N ARG A 119 -6.62 3.15 -15.17
CA ARG A 119 -6.77 2.97 -13.71
C ARG A 119 -7.34 1.60 -13.30
N LYS A 120 -7.38 0.62 -14.20
CA LYS A 120 -7.73 -0.76 -13.87
C LYS A 120 -6.51 -1.52 -13.39
N ARG A 121 -6.72 -2.43 -12.44
CA ARG A 121 -5.69 -3.39 -12.02
C ARG A 121 -5.64 -4.52 -13.03
N VAL A 122 -4.45 -4.83 -13.54
CA VAL A 122 -4.21 -5.83 -14.57
C VAL A 122 -2.98 -6.65 -14.23
N THR A 123 -2.95 -7.89 -14.71
CA THR A 123 -1.73 -8.70 -14.81
C THR A 123 -1.33 -8.75 -16.28
N VAL A 124 -0.10 -8.35 -16.57
CA VAL A 124 0.50 -8.43 -17.91
C VAL A 124 1.62 -9.45 -17.93
N LYS A 125 1.82 -10.08 -19.08
CA LYS A 125 2.99 -10.90 -19.39
C LYS A 125 3.63 -10.43 -20.69
N GLY A 126 4.95 -10.54 -20.76
CA GLY A 126 5.72 -10.23 -21.96
C GLY A 126 7.19 -10.05 -21.65
N GLU A 127 7.92 -9.33 -22.50
CA GLU A 127 9.38 -9.28 -22.48
C GLU A 127 9.92 -7.84 -22.41
N TRP A 128 11.08 -7.68 -21.78
CA TRP A 128 11.80 -6.40 -21.81
C TRP A 128 12.42 -6.16 -23.19
N VAL A 129 12.06 -5.04 -23.80
CA VAL A 129 12.61 -4.57 -25.07
C VAL A 129 13.27 -3.20 -24.89
N ASN A 130 14.44 -3.02 -25.50
CA ASN A 130 15.05 -1.70 -25.64
C ASN A 130 14.46 -1.02 -26.88
N VAL A 131 13.75 0.09 -26.65
CA VAL A 131 13.25 0.93 -27.74
C VAL A 131 14.42 1.77 -28.23
N HIS A 132 14.83 1.60 -29.49
CA HIS A 132 16.00 2.26 -30.05
C HIS A 132 15.90 3.79 -29.88
N GLY A 133 16.90 4.39 -29.24
CA GLY A 133 16.94 5.83 -28.93
C GLY A 133 16.41 6.23 -27.55
N MET A 134 15.92 5.28 -26.73
CA MET A 134 15.60 5.52 -25.32
C MET A 134 16.44 4.60 -24.42
N GLU A 135 17.02 5.17 -23.36
CA GLU A 135 17.76 4.44 -22.31
C GLU A 135 16.82 3.64 -21.38
N VAL A 136 15.51 3.81 -21.53
CA VAL A 136 14.48 3.18 -20.71
C VAL A 136 13.94 1.91 -21.38
N SER A 137 14.33 0.74 -20.85
CA SER A 137 13.72 -0.54 -21.23
C SER A 137 12.21 -0.52 -20.99
N THR A 138 11.44 -0.96 -21.99
CA THR A 138 9.98 -0.98 -21.98
C THR A 138 9.50 -2.43 -21.96
N LEU A 139 8.44 -2.74 -21.20
CA LEU A 139 7.84 -4.06 -21.22
C LEU A 139 6.89 -4.18 -22.42
N GLN A 140 7.27 -4.97 -23.43
CA GLN A 140 6.37 -5.32 -24.53
C GLN A 140 5.35 -6.33 -24.03
N VAL A 141 4.07 -5.96 -24.01
CA VAL A 141 2.99 -6.83 -23.52
C VAL A 141 2.58 -7.82 -24.62
N GLU A 142 2.50 -9.10 -24.24
CA GLU A 142 2.05 -10.23 -25.08
C GLU A 142 0.71 -10.78 -24.60
N SER A 143 0.43 -10.67 -23.29
CA SER A 143 -0.81 -11.12 -22.67
C SER A 143 -1.26 -10.13 -21.60
N LEU A 144 -2.56 -9.87 -21.53
CA LEU A 144 -3.18 -8.97 -20.54
C LEU A 144 -4.44 -9.61 -19.97
N GLN A 145 -4.52 -9.62 -18.63
CA GLN A 145 -5.66 -10.11 -17.86
C GLN A 145 -6.13 -9.01 -16.90
N LEU A 146 -7.43 -8.74 -16.88
CA LEU A 146 -8.05 -7.83 -15.92
C LEU A 146 -8.11 -8.51 -14.54
N ASP A 147 -7.62 -7.85 -13.49
CA ASP A 147 -7.77 -8.34 -12.12
C ASP A 147 -9.16 -7.99 -11.60
N THR A 148 -10.06 -8.97 -11.61
CA THR A 148 -11.44 -8.84 -11.14
C THR A 148 -11.63 -9.18 -9.66
N SER A 149 -10.55 -9.48 -8.92
CA SER A 149 -10.59 -10.03 -7.55
C SER A 149 -11.26 -9.10 -6.52
N GLY A 150 -11.45 -7.82 -6.85
CA GLY A 150 -12.18 -6.84 -6.04
C GLY A 150 -13.64 -6.58 -6.46
N ILE A 151 -14.13 -7.18 -7.55
CA ILE A 151 -15.50 -6.94 -8.06
C ILE A 151 -16.46 -7.98 -7.46
N HIS A 152 -16.72 -7.87 -6.17
CA HIS A 152 -17.80 -8.63 -5.53
C HIS A 152 -19.15 -8.00 -5.91
N LEU A 153 -19.74 -8.45 -7.01
CA LEU A 153 -21.10 -8.07 -7.40
C LEU A 153 -22.09 -8.71 -6.43
N SER A 154 -22.46 -7.97 -5.39
CA SER A 154 -23.64 -8.29 -4.58
C SER A 154 -24.90 -7.96 -5.38
N GLY A 155 -25.49 -8.96 -6.02
CA GLY A 155 -26.72 -8.88 -6.83
C GLY A 155 -27.39 -10.24 -6.93
#